data_AF-A0A670I3M9-F1
#
_entry.id   AF-A0A670I3M9-F1
#
_cell.length_a   1.000
_cell.length_b   1.000
_cell.length_c   1.000
_cell.angle_alpha   90.00
_cell.angle_beta   90.00
_cell.angle_gamma   90.00
#
_symmetry.space_group_name_H-M   'P 1'
#
loop_
_entity.id
_entity.type
_entity.pdbx_description
1 polymer ?
#
loop_
_entity_poly.entity_id
_entity_poly.type
_entity_poly.pdbx_seq_one_letter_code
_entity_poly.pdbx_strand_id
1 'polypeptide(L)'
;MQIGDTLEELWISYNLIEKLKGLHVMKKLKILYMSNNLVKDWAEFQRLAELPLLEDLVFVGNPLEEKYSADSQSAWVEEATKRVPKLKKLDGESWVGAGWHLADEKSKVEEESLVASATSHRNTIK
;
A
#
# COMPACT_ATOMS: atom_id res chain seq x y z
N MET A 1 30.40 1.60 -8.36
CA MET A 1 29.08 1.97 -7.79
C MET A 1 28.06 1.63 -8.83
N GLN A 2 27.22 0.61 -8.58
CA GLN A 2 26.14 0.28 -9.51
C GLN A 2 24.92 1.11 -9.14
N ILE A 3 24.08 1.46 -10.14
CA ILE A 3 22.87 2.27 -9.92
C ILE A 3 21.95 1.61 -8.88
N GLY A 4 21.92 0.27 -8.84
CA GLY A 4 21.14 -0.49 -7.86
C GLY A 4 21.52 -0.24 -6.40
N ASP A 5 22.75 0.19 -6.13
CA ASP A 5 23.22 0.48 -4.77
C ASP A 5 22.73 1.85 -4.24
N THR A 6 22.13 2.65 -5.12
CA THR A 6 21.73 4.04 -4.83
C THR A 6 20.26 4.33 -5.10
N LEU A 7 19.57 3.51 -5.90
CA LEU A 7 18.19 3.79 -6.30
C LEU A 7 17.22 3.62 -5.13
N GLU A 8 16.47 4.68 -4.82
CA GLU A 8 15.46 4.70 -3.75
C GLU A 8 14.02 4.67 -4.27
N GLU A 9 13.78 5.17 -5.48
CA GLU A 9 12.45 5.27 -6.08
C GLU A 9 12.48 4.75 -7.52
N LEU A 10 11.45 3.99 -7.91
CA LEU A 10 11.34 3.42 -9.25
C LEU A 10 9.89 3.47 -9.74
N TRP A 11 9.67 4.14 -10.87
CA TRP A 11 8.41 4.17 -11.61
C TRP A 11 8.54 3.34 -12.88
N ILE A 12 7.81 2.22 -12.93
CA ILE A 12 7.82 1.26 -14.04
C ILE A 12 6.41 0.79 -14.40
N SER A 13 5.39 1.61 -14.17
CA SER A 13 4.02 1.32 -14.60
C SER A 13 3.90 1.19 -16.13
N TYR A 14 2.95 0.39 -16.61
CA TYR A 14 2.67 0.20 -18.04
C TYR A 14 3.83 -0.35 -18.88
N ASN A 15 4.65 -1.26 -18.32
CA ASN A 15 5.81 -1.83 -19.01
C ASN A 15 5.68 -3.32 -19.35
N LEU A 16 4.48 -3.91 -19.24
CA LEU A 16 4.21 -5.31 -19.56
C LEU A 16 5.09 -6.32 -18.77
N ILE A 17 5.50 -5.95 -17.56
CA ILE A 17 6.42 -6.76 -16.75
C ILE A 17 5.67 -7.96 -16.17
N GLU A 18 6.06 -9.17 -16.55
CA GLU A 18 5.53 -10.42 -15.97
C GLU A 18 6.36 -10.94 -14.79
N LYS A 19 7.65 -10.61 -14.75
CA LYS A 19 8.64 -11.25 -13.87
C LYS A 19 9.48 -10.21 -13.13
N LEU A 20 9.64 -10.41 -11.82
CA LEU A 20 10.35 -9.50 -10.92
C LEU A 20 11.78 -9.95 -10.61
N LYS A 21 12.35 -10.79 -11.49
CA LYS A 21 13.74 -11.21 -11.40
C LYS A 21 14.65 -10.00 -11.52
N GLY A 22 15.66 -9.92 -10.65
CA GLY A 22 16.65 -8.85 -10.66
C GLY A 22 16.33 -7.68 -9.73
N LEU A 23 15.10 -7.56 -9.19
CA LEU A 23 14.80 -6.47 -8.25
C LEU A 23 15.68 -6.52 -6.99
N HIS A 24 16.09 -7.72 -6.57
CA HIS A 24 16.90 -7.95 -5.38
C HIS A 24 18.21 -7.16 -5.31
N VAL A 25 18.74 -6.64 -6.44
CA VAL A 25 19.95 -5.81 -6.44
C VAL A 25 19.71 -4.39 -5.92
N MET A 26 18.46 -3.91 -5.95
CA MET A 26 18.09 -2.55 -5.53
C MET A 26 17.84 -2.48 -4.03
N LYS A 27 18.90 -2.70 -3.24
CA LYS A 27 18.80 -2.80 -1.77
C LYS A 27 18.35 -1.51 -1.08
N LYS A 28 18.43 -0.36 -1.76
CA LYS A 28 17.96 0.92 -1.25
C LYS A 28 16.56 1.32 -1.70
N LEU A 29 15.88 0.50 -2.50
CA LEU A 29 14.56 0.83 -3.03
C LEU A 29 13.53 0.90 -1.90
N LYS A 30 12.87 2.05 -1.79
CA LYS A 30 11.83 2.38 -0.80
C LYS A 30 10.46 2.50 -1.46
N ILE A 31 10.41 3.09 -2.65
CA ILE A 31 9.17 3.35 -3.40
C ILE A 31 9.23 2.60 -4.73
N LEU A 32 8.22 1.76 -4.98
CA LEU A 32 8.06 1.05 -6.24
C LEU A 32 6.65 1.23 -6.77
N TYR A 33 6.52 1.96 -7.87
CA TYR A 33 5.25 2.08 -8.57
C TYR A 33 5.33 1.31 -9.87
N MET A 34 4.52 0.26 -9.96
CA MET A 34 4.55 -0.72 -11.04
C MET A 34 3.14 -1.18 -11.44
N SER A 35 2.17 -0.26 -11.37
CA SER A 35 0.80 -0.50 -11.80
C SER A 35 0.71 -0.85 -13.29
N ASN A 36 -0.35 -1.57 -13.66
CA ASN A 36 -0.63 -1.95 -15.05
C ASN A 36 0.53 -2.70 -15.71
N ASN A 37 1.09 -3.67 -14.98
CA ASN A 37 2.02 -4.66 -15.51
C ASN A 37 1.31 -6.03 -15.58
N LEU A 38 2.04 -7.11 -15.85
CA LEU A 38 1.47 -8.43 -16.14
C LEU A 38 1.81 -9.48 -15.08
N VAL A 39 2.12 -9.05 -13.85
CA VAL A 39 2.43 -9.98 -12.76
C VAL A 39 1.16 -10.71 -12.33
N LYS A 40 1.17 -12.04 -12.43
CA LYS A 40 -0.02 -12.89 -12.29
C LYS A 40 0.04 -13.93 -11.18
N ASP A 41 1.18 -14.08 -10.52
CA ASP A 41 1.39 -15.13 -9.53
C ASP A 41 2.12 -14.62 -8.28
N TRP A 42 1.80 -15.23 -7.13
CA TRP A 42 2.38 -14.85 -5.85
C TRP A 42 3.88 -15.13 -5.74
N ALA A 43 4.43 -16.05 -6.54
CA ALA A 43 5.86 -16.36 -6.50
C ALA A 43 6.68 -15.17 -7.04
N GLU A 44 6.19 -14.45 -8.06
CA GLU A 44 6.76 -13.17 -8.47
C GLU A 44 6.60 -12.10 -7.41
N PHE A 45 5.40 -11.92 -6.86
CA PHE A 45 5.13 -10.91 -5.83
C PHE A 45 6.02 -11.08 -4.59
N GLN A 46 6.23 -12.31 -4.13
CA GLN A 46 7.02 -12.60 -2.92
C GLN A 46 8.49 -12.18 -3.04
N ARG A 47 9.02 -11.97 -4.26
CA ARG A 47 10.37 -11.42 -4.47
C ARG A 47 10.52 -9.99 -3.94
N LEU A 48 9.42 -9.24 -3.81
CA LEU A 48 9.43 -7.91 -3.18
C LEU A 48 9.85 -7.98 -1.71
N ALA A 49 9.69 -9.13 -1.04
CA ALA A 49 10.18 -9.34 0.31
C ALA A 49 11.73 -9.30 0.40
N GLU A 50 12.45 -9.43 -0.71
CA GLU A 50 13.92 -9.36 -0.77
C GLU A 50 14.46 -7.91 -0.79
N LEU A 51 13.57 -6.92 -0.92
CA LEU A 51 13.88 -5.48 -0.90
C LEU A 51 13.77 -4.97 0.55
N PRO A 52 14.88 -4.79 1.27
CA PRO A 52 14.85 -4.57 2.72
C PRO A 52 14.20 -3.26 3.14
N LEU A 53 14.19 -2.25 2.26
CA LEU A 53 13.70 -0.91 2.57
C LEU A 53 12.36 -0.56 1.88
N LEU A 54 11.77 -1.49 1.13
CA LEU A 54 10.53 -1.22 0.40
C LEU A 54 9.39 -0.92 1.38
N GLU A 55 8.79 0.26 1.25
CA GLU A 55 7.77 0.77 2.16
C GLU A 55 6.52 1.29 1.43
N ASP A 56 6.63 1.80 0.19
CA ASP A 56 5.50 2.25 -0.63
C ASP A 56 5.45 1.45 -1.94
N LEU A 57 4.33 0.78 -2.18
CA LEU A 57 4.09 -0.04 -3.36
C LEU A 57 2.78 0.36 -4.02
N VAL A 58 2.82 0.58 -5.34
CA VAL A 58 1.64 0.67 -6.19
C VAL A 58 1.67 -0.45 -7.21
N PHE A 59 0.69 -1.34 -7.15
CA PHE A 59 0.61 -2.59 -7.88
C PHE A 59 -0.74 -2.79 -8.59
N VAL A 60 -1.71 -1.88 -8.40
CA VAL A 60 -3.02 -1.85 -9.09
C VAL A 60 -2.92 -2.17 -10.59
N GLY A 61 -3.86 -2.97 -11.10
CA GLY A 61 -3.96 -3.31 -12.53
C GLY A 61 -2.97 -4.38 -12.98
N ASN A 62 -2.34 -5.09 -12.04
CA ASN A 62 -1.66 -6.34 -12.35
C ASN A 62 -2.67 -7.49 -12.25
N PRO A 63 -2.62 -8.52 -13.12
CA PRO A 63 -3.56 -9.64 -13.07
C PRO A 63 -3.66 -10.34 -11.71
N LEU A 64 -2.57 -10.37 -10.95
CA LEU A 64 -2.58 -10.89 -9.58
C LEU A 64 -3.45 -10.02 -8.64
N GLU A 65 -3.33 -8.70 -8.72
CA GLU A 65 -4.12 -7.80 -7.88
C GLU A 65 -5.59 -7.86 -8.27
N GLU A 66 -5.91 -7.71 -9.56
CA GLU A 66 -7.30 -7.76 -10.05
C GLU A 66 -8.02 -9.04 -9.63
N LYS A 67 -7.32 -10.19 -9.69
CA LYS A 67 -7.87 -11.48 -9.28
C LYS A 67 -8.28 -11.52 -7.80
N TYR A 68 -7.54 -10.86 -6.92
CA TYR A 68 -7.78 -10.90 -5.47
C TYR A 68 -8.55 -9.68 -4.94
N SER A 69 -8.73 -8.65 -5.77
CA SER A 69 -9.59 -7.51 -5.49
C SER A 69 -11.03 -7.70 -5.99
N ALA A 70 -11.27 -8.65 -6.91
CA ALA A 70 -12.61 -8.95 -7.44
C ALA A 70 -13.54 -9.62 -6.42
N ASP A 71 -13.00 -10.38 -5.48
CA ASP A 71 -13.77 -11.03 -4.42
C ASP A 71 -13.95 -10.06 -3.24
N SER A 72 -15.19 -9.86 -2.78
CA SER A 72 -15.67 -8.70 -2.01
C SER A 72 -15.14 -8.51 -0.57
N GLN A 73 -13.97 -9.01 -0.24
CA GLN A 73 -13.29 -8.80 1.03
C GLN A 73 -11.80 -8.69 0.75
N SER A 74 -11.19 -7.56 1.10
CA SER A 74 -9.77 -7.17 1.21
C SER A 74 -8.65 -8.24 1.11
N ALA A 75 -8.77 -9.25 0.26
CA ALA A 75 -7.95 -10.45 0.21
C ALA A 75 -6.62 -10.13 -0.46
N TRP A 76 -6.64 -9.28 -1.49
CA TRP A 76 -5.45 -8.70 -2.09
C TRP A 76 -4.53 -8.11 -1.02
N VAL A 77 -5.12 -7.22 -0.26
CA VAL A 77 -4.51 -6.44 0.80
C VAL A 77 -3.93 -7.32 1.92
N GLU A 78 -4.71 -8.27 2.43
CA GLU A 78 -4.28 -9.19 3.49
C GLU A 78 -3.10 -10.05 3.01
N GLU A 79 -3.22 -10.62 1.81
CA GLU A 79 -2.21 -11.53 1.29
C GLU A 79 -0.93 -10.80 0.85
N ALA A 80 -1.05 -9.58 0.33
CA ALA A 80 0.08 -8.72 -0.04
C ALA A 80 0.88 -8.28 1.20
N THR A 81 0.21 -7.75 2.23
CA THR A 81 0.85 -7.28 3.46
C THR A 81 1.45 -8.43 4.27
N LYS A 82 0.81 -9.61 4.28
CA LYS A 82 1.38 -10.83 4.88
C LYS A 82 2.70 -11.26 4.22
N ARG A 83 2.84 -11.09 2.90
CA ARG A 83 4.05 -11.46 2.15
C ARG A 83 5.14 -10.39 2.20
N VAL A 84 4.76 -9.12 2.31
CA VAL A 84 5.68 -7.98 2.40
C VAL A 84 5.35 -7.14 3.64
N PRO A 85 5.61 -7.66 4.85
CA PRO A 85 5.15 -7.07 6.13
C PRO A 85 5.79 -5.72 6.49
N LYS A 86 6.77 -5.28 5.70
CA LYS A 86 7.47 -4.00 5.86
C LYS A 86 6.81 -2.84 5.11
N LEU A 87 5.83 -3.12 4.25
CA LEU A 87 5.08 -2.08 3.56
C LEU A 87 4.37 -1.18 4.58
N LYS A 88 4.54 0.12 4.41
CA LYS A 88 3.81 1.17 5.11
C LYS A 88 2.68 1.72 4.26
N LYS A 89 2.73 1.53 2.94
CA LYS A 89 1.69 1.97 2.01
C LYS A 89 1.56 0.99 0.85
N LEU A 90 0.32 0.66 0.52
CA LEU A 90 -0.05 -0.25 -0.56
C LEU A 90 -1.20 0.37 -1.35
N ASP A 91 -1.00 0.59 -2.65
CA ASP A 91 -2.03 1.06 -3.58
C ASP A 91 -2.70 2.39 -3.18
N GLY A 92 -1.95 3.25 -2.48
CA GLY A 92 -2.43 4.54 -1.98
C GLY A 92 -2.83 4.52 -0.50
N GLU A 93 -3.10 3.34 0.06
CA GLU A 93 -3.59 3.17 1.43
C GLU A 93 -2.43 3.01 2.42
N SER A 94 -2.45 3.79 3.50
CA SER A 94 -1.39 3.79 4.52
C SER A 94 -1.66 2.79 5.64
N TRP A 95 -0.67 1.95 5.93
CA TRP A 95 -0.70 0.93 6.98
C TRP A 95 -0.01 1.41 8.25
N VAL A 96 -0.79 1.57 9.33
CA VAL A 96 -0.27 1.87 10.67
C VAL A 96 -0.39 0.65 11.57
N GLY A 97 0.42 -0.38 11.29
CA GLY A 97 0.85 -1.42 12.24
C GLY A 97 -0.19 -2.32 12.93
N ALA A 98 -1.50 -2.06 12.81
CA ALA A 98 -2.52 -2.80 13.56
C ALA A 98 -3.95 -2.66 12.98
N GLY A 99 -4.10 -2.65 11.64
CA GLY A 99 -5.42 -2.79 11.02
C GLY A 99 -5.87 -1.59 10.18
N TRP A 100 -6.59 -1.91 9.12
CA TRP A 100 -7.15 -1.03 8.09
C TRP A 100 -8.15 0.00 8.62
N HIS A 101 -8.51 -0.03 9.91
CA HIS A 101 -9.71 0.64 10.43
C HIS A 101 -9.45 1.71 11.50
N LEU A 102 -8.25 1.83 12.07
CA LEU A 102 -8.01 2.78 13.16
C LEU A 102 -7.85 4.24 12.70
N ALA A 103 -7.51 4.47 11.43
CA ALA A 103 -7.34 5.82 10.88
C ALA A 103 -8.70 6.46 10.52
N ASP A 104 -9.62 5.68 9.96
CA ASP A 104 -10.95 6.14 9.55
C ASP A 104 -11.91 6.30 10.73
N GLU A 105 -11.78 5.46 11.76
CA GLU A 105 -12.64 5.55 12.95
C GLU A 105 -12.26 6.74 13.84
N LYS A 106 -10.96 7.04 14.00
CA LYS A 106 -10.51 8.22 14.78
C LYS A 106 -10.95 9.54 14.15
N SER A 107 -10.82 9.66 12.82
CA SER A 107 -11.19 10.88 12.10
C SER A 107 -12.70 11.13 12.17
N LYS A 108 -13.52 10.06 12.15
CA LYS A 108 -14.97 10.15 12.34
C LYS A 108 -15.38 10.53 13.77
N VAL A 109 -14.71 9.98 14.79
CA VAL A 109 -14.99 10.30 16.20
C VAL A 109 -14.60 11.75 16.54
N GLU A 110 -13.50 12.26 15.97
CA GLU A 110 -13.09 13.65 16.15
C GLU A 110 -14.07 14.64 15.50
N GLU A 111 -14.58 14.32 14.31
CA GLU A 111 -15.58 15.12 13.61
C GLU A 111 -16.93 15.14 14.37
N GLU A 112 -17.40 13.98 14.87
CA GLU A 112 -18.62 13.88 15.69
C GLU A 112 -18.49 14.64 17.02
N SER A 113 -17.32 14.62 17.66
CA SER A 113 -17.03 15.38 18.89
C SER A 113 -17.04 16.90 18.64
N LEU A 114 -16.48 17.36 17.52
CA LEU A 114 -16.50 18.78 17.13
C LEU A 114 -17.93 19.28 16.87
N VAL A 115 -18.76 18.47 16.19
CA VAL A 115 -20.17 18.79 15.92
C VAL A 115 -21.02 18.82 17.20
N ALA A 116 -20.78 17.89 18.14
CA ALA A 116 -21.45 17.87 19.43
C ALA A 116 -21.16 19.12 20.27
N SER A 117 -19.89 19.57 20.29
CA SER A 117 -19.47 20.79 21.01
C SER A 117 -20.09 22.06 20.42
N ALA A 118 -20.17 22.14 19.08
CA ALA A 118 -20.76 23.26 18.37
C ALA A 118 -22.28 23.38 18.59
N THR A 119 -22.97 22.24 18.73
CA THR A 119 -24.43 22.21 18.95
C THR A 119 -24.79 22.57 20.40
N SER A 120 -23.96 22.17 21.37
CA SER A 120 -24.17 22.49 22.79
C SER A 120 -24.07 24.00 23.08
N HIS A 121 -23.21 24.75 22.38
CA HIS A 121 -23.05 26.20 22.59
C HIS A 121 -24.21 27.05 22.05
N ARG A 122 -25.08 26.48 21.20
CA ARG A 122 -26.21 27.21 20.61
C ARG A 122 -27.44 27.30 21.54
N ASN A 123 -27.48 26.52 22.62
CA ASN A 123 -28.64 26.40 23.51
C ASN A 123 -28.53 27.16 24.85
N THR A 124 -27.46 27.93 25.08
CA THR A 124 -27.24 28.71 26.32
C THR A 124 -27.37 30.23 26.17
N ILE A 125 -27.89 30.72 25.05
CA ILE A 125 -28.25 32.14 24.91
C ILE A 125 -29.78 32.25 25.04
N LYS A 126 -30.24 32.35 26.30
CA LYS A 126 -31.52 32.97 26.66
C LYS A 126 -31.23 34.09 27.64
#